data_AF-A0A1V5PIG0-F1
#
_entry.id   AF-A0A1V5PIG0-F1
#
_cell.length_a   1.000
_cell.length_b   1.000
_cell.length_c   1.000
_cell.angle_alpha   90.00
_cell.angle_beta   90.00
_cell.angle_gamma   90.00
#
_symmetry.space_group_name_H-M   'P 1'
#
loop_
_entity.id
_entity.type
_entity.pdbx_description
1 polymer ?
#
loop_
_entity_poly.entity_id
_entity_poly.type
_entity_poly.pdbx_seq_one_letter_code
_entity_poly.pdbx_strand_id
1 'polypeptide(L)'
;MLDIQNQQDNRNINIQRVGVKRVYLPLQILEKTGTYQTVTAEISLCADLAKDLRGTHMSRFMEILHRWSKEKISSREIKIILQEVLNKLNADRSEISIKFRYFIEKPAPKSQIKGLLDYICEFKGLYDSNSFCFILGVEVPVTTVCPCSKEISDYGAHNQRAIVRVNIEYLPDEFIWLEDLISDIEKTGSSELFPILKRNDEKYVTENAYENPKFVEDVVRDIVIILRQDKKLCRFKVECEASESIHNHNAFACHREEVKEKIRKVVVKYATSEHLDQIKVIADKNRDSLGFIIRSAVVKAIDNKEVFVALYNDNVVGFLIFHLRKDQQATLYDICISKNFRGRSVGKKLAKRLIVEAKKHNKLYIQLKCPENLPSNEFYKALNFELVGKETGKKRNLNIWKLSI
;
A
#
# COMPACT_ATOMS: atom_id res chain seq x y z
N MET A 1 24.90 4.00 34.04
CA MET A 1 25.64 4.56 32.89
C MET A 1 24.72 5.58 32.21
N LEU A 2 25.23 6.73 31.79
CA LEU A 2 24.41 7.78 31.16
C LEU A 2 23.87 7.30 29.80
N ASP A 3 22.56 7.45 29.57
CA ASP A 3 21.92 7.13 28.30
C ASP A 3 22.09 8.29 27.33
N ILE A 4 23.16 8.24 26.52
CA ILE A 4 23.51 9.28 25.55
C ILE A 4 22.45 9.40 24.44
N GLN A 5 21.75 8.31 24.13
CA GLN A 5 20.80 8.27 23.01
C GLN A 5 19.50 9.01 23.36
N ASN A 6 19.06 8.92 24.61
CA ASN A 6 17.90 9.66 25.12
C ASN A 6 18.22 11.12 25.53
N GLN A 7 19.42 11.62 25.26
CA GLN A 7 19.72 13.03 25.51
C GLN A 7 18.93 13.95 24.59
N GLN A 8 18.59 15.12 25.12
CA GLN A 8 17.90 16.15 24.36
C GLN A 8 18.78 16.66 23.20
N ASP A 9 18.20 16.72 22.00
CA ASP A 9 18.82 17.31 20.82
C ASP A 9 18.25 18.71 20.54
N ASN A 10 19.13 19.68 20.35
CA ASN A 10 18.75 21.09 20.18
C ASN A 10 18.76 21.54 18.71
N ARG A 11 19.13 20.65 17.76
CA ARG A 11 19.18 20.98 16.32
C ARG A 11 17.79 21.00 15.70
N ASN A 12 16.78 20.44 16.39
CA ASN A 12 15.37 20.52 16.02
C ASN A 12 15.06 19.92 14.63
N ILE A 13 15.79 18.86 14.24
CA ILE A 13 15.64 18.16 12.95
C ILE A 13 15.13 16.74 13.23
N ASN A 14 13.98 16.39 12.67
CA ASN A 14 13.48 15.00 12.67
C ASN A 14 14.32 14.14 11.72
N ILE A 15 14.64 12.91 12.11
CA ILE A 15 15.25 11.92 11.21
C ILE A 15 14.15 10.99 10.72
N GLN A 16 13.94 10.94 9.40
CA GLN A 16 12.87 10.15 8.81
C GLN A 16 13.14 8.65 8.87
N ARG A 17 14.42 8.24 8.86
CA ARG A 17 14.84 6.84 8.86
C ARG A 17 16.17 6.65 9.58
N VAL A 18 16.15 5.91 10.67
CA VAL A 18 17.33 5.45 11.39
C VAL A 18 17.14 3.99 11.82
N GLY A 19 18.20 3.18 11.75
CA GLY A 19 18.15 1.76 12.12
C GLY A 19 19.30 0.96 11.52
N VAL A 20 19.05 -0.31 11.23
CA VAL A 20 20.03 -1.27 10.74
C VAL A 20 19.79 -1.64 9.27
N LYS A 21 20.87 -1.93 8.54
CA LYS A 21 20.83 -2.40 7.14
C LYS A 21 21.77 -3.58 6.98
N ARG A 22 21.49 -4.42 5.97
CA ARG A 22 22.29 -5.61 5.61
C ARG A 22 22.46 -6.61 6.77
N VAL A 23 21.38 -6.82 7.52
CA VAL A 23 21.32 -7.88 8.54
C VAL A 23 20.92 -9.18 7.86
N TYR A 24 21.71 -10.23 7.98
CA TYR A 24 21.42 -11.53 7.36
C TYR A 24 20.84 -12.50 8.39
N LEU A 25 19.62 -12.98 8.16
CA LEU A 25 18.95 -13.96 9.03
C LEU A 25 18.26 -15.05 8.19
N PRO A 26 18.19 -16.30 8.70
CA PRO A 26 17.35 -17.30 8.09
C PRO A 26 15.87 -16.95 8.31
N LEU A 27 15.01 -17.20 7.32
CA LEU A 27 13.55 -17.04 7.42
C LEU A 27 12.85 -18.19 6.68
N GLN A 28 11.59 -18.46 7.03
CA GLN A 28 10.75 -19.44 6.34
C GLN A 28 9.69 -18.75 5.47
N ILE A 29 9.69 -19.05 4.17
CA ILE A 29 8.74 -18.52 3.18
C ILE A 29 7.77 -19.63 2.79
N LEU A 30 6.47 -19.36 2.88
CA LEU A 30 5.42 -20.31 2.48
C LEU A 30 5.39 -20.47 0.97
N GLU A 31 5.42 -21.72 0.52
CA GLU A 31 5.32 -22.10 -0.89
C GLU A 31 3.88 -22.45 -1.25
N LYS A 32 3.52 -22.30 -2.53
CA LYS A 32 2.17 -22.62 -3.05
C LYS A 32 1.78 -24.09 -2.89
N THR A 33 2.76 -24.98 -2.76
CA THR A 33 2.61 -26.40 -2.43
C THR A 33 2.14 -26.65 -1.00
N GLY A 34 2.16 -25.63 -0.12
CA GLY A 34 1.89 -25.73 1.31
C GLY A 34 3.13 -26.05 2.16
N THR A 35 4.30 -26.22 1.54
CA THR A 35 5.59 -26.39 2.22
C THR A 35 6.25 -25.04 2.52
N TYR A 36 7.44 -25.06 3.12
CA TYR A 36 8.21 -23.85 3.42
C TYR A 36 9.62 -23.97 2.90
N GLN A 37 10.10 -22.91 2.28
CA GLN A 37 11.49 -22.75 1.88
C GLN A 37 12.25 -21.95 2.95
N THR A 38 13.35 -22.50 3.44
CA THR A 38 14.27 -21.75 4.33
C THR A 38 15.22 -20.95 3.47
N VAL A 39 15.21 -19.62 3.64
CA VAL A 39 16.01 -18.69 2.85
C VAL A 39 16.93 -17.86 3.75
N THR A 40 18.10 -17.50 3.23
CA THR A 40 18.92 -16.43 3.84
C THR A 40 18.38 -15.10 3.34
N ALA A 41 17.86 -14.28 4.25
CA ALA A 41 17.29 -12.98 3.95
C ALA A 41 18.22 -11.83 4.35
N GLU A 42 18.39 -10.86 3.46
CA GLU A 42 18.99 -9.56 3.75
C GLU A 42 17.91 -8.58 4.24
N ILE A 43 18.04 -8.13 5.47
CA ILE A 43 17.03 -7.32 6.17
C ILE A 43 17.57 -5.92 6.41
N SER A 44 16.74 -4.93 6.12
CA SER A 44 16.90 -3.55 6.56
C SER A 44 15.69 -3.16 7.38
N LEU A 45 15.90 -2.64 8.59
CA LEU A 45 14.84 -2.27 9.53
C LEU A 45 15.12 -0.89 10.09
N CYS A 46 14.16 0.02 9.99
CA CYS A 46 14.32 1.39 10.47
C CYS A 46 13.02 1.95 11.05
N ALA A 47 13.18 3.01 11.84
CA ALA A 47 12.10 3.84 12.35
C ALA A 47 12.44 5.33 12.17
N ASP A 48 11.47 6.21 12.36
CA ASP A 48 11.75 7.64 12.52
C ASP A 48 12.27 7.96 13.93
N LEU A 49 12.92 9.12 14.05
CA LEU A 49 13.44 9.64 15.31
C LEU A 49 12.99 11.09 15.46
N ALA A 50 12.34 11.36 16.59
CA ALA A 50 11.88 12.69 16.94
C ALA A 50 13.08 13.64 17.15
N LYS A 51 12.88 14.89 16.74
CA LYS A 51 13.87 15.98 16.74
C LYS A 51 14.50 16.31 18.10
N ASP A 52 13.86 15.89 19.18
CA ASP A 52 14.28 16.09 20.56
C ASP A 52 15.18 14.97 21.07
N LEU A 53 15.35 13.88 20.32
CA LEU A 53 16.22 12.76 20.68
C LEU A 53 17.53 12.78 19.90
N ARG A 54 18.64 12.66 20.62
CA ARG A 54 19.99 12.63 20.02
C ARG A 54 20.27 11.36 19.23
N GLY A 55 19.69 10.22 19.62
CA GLY A 55 19.92 8.94 18.95
C GLY A 55 18.86 7.89 19.24
N THR A 56 18.87 6.84 18.43
CA THR A 56 18.02 5.66 18.62
C THR A 56 18.79 4.51 19.27
N HIS A 57 18.07 3.61 19.95
CA HIS A 57 18.65 2.43 20.59
C HIS A 57 18.85 1.29 19.58
N MET A 58 20.04 1.26 18.96
CA MET A 58 20.34 0.35 17.85
C MET A 58 20.18 -1.15 18.18
N SER A 59 20.54 -1.57 19.40
CA SER A 59 20.41 -2.96 19.84
C SER A 59 18.96 -3.45 19.81
N ARG A 60 17.97 -2.56 20.04
CA ARG A 60 16.54 -2.92 20.04
C ARG A 60 16.09 -3.45 18.68
N PHE A 61 16.62 -2.94 17.58
CA PHE A 61 16.31 -3.49 16.24
C PHE A 61 16.80 -4.94 16.12
N MET A 62 18.01 -5.22 16.59
CA MET A 62 18.59 -6.57 16.54
C MET A 62 17.87 -7.55 17.47
N GLU A 63 17.50 -7.11 18.67
CA GLU A 63 16.69 -7.92 19.61
C GLU A 63 15.34 -8.32 19.01
N ILE A 64 14.67 -7.39 18.31
CA ILE A 64 13.41 -7.66 17.61
C ILE A 64 13.70 -8.68 16.49
N LEU A 65 14.60 -8.37 15.57
CA LEU A 65 14.88 -9.24 14.41
C LEU A 65 15.30 -10.66 14.81
N HIS A 66 16.12 -10.81 15.85
CA HIS A 66 16.60 -12.12 16.27
C HIS A 66 15.47 -13.01 16.81
N ARG A 67 14.41 -12.45 17.41
CA ARG A 67 13.24 -13.24 17.83
C ARG A 67 12.55 -13.91 16.65
N TRP A 68 12.60 -13.28 15.48
CA TRP A 68 11.94 -13.74 14.26
C TRP A 68 12.85 -14.57 13.34
N SER A 69 14.10 -14.83 13.72
CA SER A 69 15.13 -15.44 12.86
C SER A 69 14.91 -16.92 12.50
N LYS A 70 13.82 -17.54 12.95
CA LYS A 70 13.42 -18.90 12.55
C LYS A 70 11.91 -19.02 12.31
N GLU A 71 11.22 -17.89 12.31
CA GLU A 71 9.77 -17.85 12.19
C GLU A 71 9.35 -17.79 10.72
N LYS A 72 8.09 -18.14 10.51
CA LYS A 72 7.41 -17.95 9.23
C LYS A 72 7.22 -16.46 9.00
N ILE A 73 7.55 -15.98 7.81
CA ILE A 73 7.39 -14.56 7.49
C ILE A 73 6.33 -14.37 6.42
N SER A 74 5.32 -13.56 6.75
CA SER A 74 4.30 -13.09 5.82
C SER A 74 4.00 -11.62 6.08
N SER A 75 3.04 -11.05 5.33
CA SER A 75 2.55 -9.68 5.56
C SER A 75 2.05 -9.47 7.00
N ARG A 76 1.47 -10.49 7.62
CA ARG A 76 0.99 -10.45 9.02
C ARG A 76 2.14 -10.31 10.00
N GLU A 77 3.14 -11.16 9.93
CA GLU A 77 4.28 -11.16 10.85
C GLU A 77 5.13 -9.90 10.67
N ILE A 78 5.29 -9.43 9.43
CA ILE A 78 5.92 -8.13 9.13
C ILE A 78 5.19 -6.98 9.83
N LYS A 79 3.86 -6.96 9.80
CA LYS A 79 3.08 -5.96 10.52
C LYS A 79 3.35 -6.00 12.03
N ILE A 80 3.44 -7.18 12.62
CA ILE A 80 3.72 -7.36 14.06
C ILE A 80 5.13 -6.87 14.39
N ILE A 81 6.15 -7.22 13.59
CA ILE A 81 7.53 -6.73 13.75
C ILE A 81 7.56 -5.20 13.75
N LEU A 82 6.89 -4.57 12.79
CA LEU A 82 6.86 -3.12 12.67
C LEU A 82 6.15 -2.45 13.87
N GLN A 83 5.08 -3.05 14.37
CA GLN A 83 4.39 -2.57 15.59
C GLN A 83 5.28 -2.71 16.83
N GLU A 84 6.03 -3.80 16.95
CA GLU A 84 6.99 -3.98 18.04
C GLU A 84 8.09 -2.92 18.01
N VAL A 85 8.58 -2.57 16.81
CA VAL A 85 9.55 -1.47 16.61
C VAL A 85 8.98 -0.15 17.11
N LEU A 86 7.77 0.23 16.70
CA LEU A 86 7.15 1.49 17.16
C LEU A 86 7.02 1.54 18.68
N ASN A 87 6.55 0.46 19.30
CA ASN A 87 6.36 0.40 20.74
C ASN A 87 7.69 0.43 21.51
N LYS A 88 8.70 -0.32 21.06
CA LYS A 88 10.01 -0.39 21.73
C LYS A 88 10.85 0.87 21.54
N LEU A 89 10.68 1.58 20.43
CA LEU A 89 11.48 2.77 20.12
C LEU A 89 10.73 4.09 20.30
N ASN A 90 9.44 4.03 20.68
CA ASN A 90 8.56 5.20 20.80
C ASN A 90 8.59 6.08 19.53
N ALA A 91 8.49 5.42 18.39
CA ALA A 91 8.54 6.01 17.06
C ALA A 91 7.13 6.09 16.45
N ASP A 92 6.92 6.97 15.48
CA ASP A 92 5.62 7.14 14.80
C ASP A 92 5.53 6.29 13.52
N ARG A 93 6.69 6.00 12.91
CA ARG A 93 6.80 5.29 11.63
C ARG A 93 7.94 4.27 11.66
N SER A 94 7.68 3.11 11.07
CA SER A 94 8.68 2.04 10.90
C SER A 94 8.59 1.41 9.50
N GLU A 95 9.73 0.98 8.99
CA GLU A 95 9.86 0.37 7.67
C GLU A 95 10.84 -0.82 7.74
N ILE A 96 10.47 -1.91 7.08
CA ILE A 96 11.30 -3.11 6.91
C ILE A 96 11.37 -3.49 5.44
N SER A 97 12.56 -3.89 4.98
CA SER A 97 12.82 -4.54 3.70
C SER A 97 13.44 -5.89 3.99
N ILE A 98 12.88 -6.96 3.45
CA ILE A 98 13.39 -8.34 3.56
C ILE A 98 13.61 -8.84 2.13
N LYS A 99 14.87 -8.86 1.68
CA LYS A 99 15.25 -9.33 0.35
C LYS A 99 15.84 -10.75 0.45
N PHE A 100 15.38 -11.68 -0.37
CA PHE A 100 15.80 -13.09 -0.31
C PHE A 100 15.76 -13.73 -1.69
N ARG A 101 16.45 -14.85 -1.84
CA ARG A 101 16.42 -15.66 -3.06
C ARG A 101 15.42 -16.81 -2.87
N TYR A 102 14.47 -16.92 -3.79
CA TYR A 102 13.38 -17.90 -3.79
C TYR A 102 13.55 -18.87 -4.95
N PHE A 103 13.44 -20.17 -4.70
CA PHE A 103 13.65 -21.21 -5.70
C PHE A 103 12.33 -21.84 -6.13
N ILE A 104 12.14 -22.00 -7.44
CA ILE A 104 11.01 -22.73 -8.03
C ILE A 104 11.56 -23.87 -8.88
N GLU A 105 11.02 -25.08 -8.71
CA GLU A 105 11.31 -26.20 -9.59
C GLU A 105 10.61 -25.99 -10.94
N LYS A 106 11.39 -25.93 -12.03
CA LYS A 106 10.88 -25.78 -13.39
C LYS A 106 11.25 -26.99 -14.26
N PRO A 107 10.27 -27.60 -14.95
CA PRO A 107 10.55 -28.60 -15.97
C PRO A 107 10.99 -27.94 -17.29
N ALA A 108 11.98 -28.52 -17.96
CA ALA A 108 12.37 -28.13 -19.31
C ALA A 108 11.23 -28.37 -20.31
N PRO A 109 11.06 -27.52 -21.34
CA PRO A 109 9.85 -27.50 -22.17
C PRO A 109 9.64 -28.77 -23.02
N LYS A 110 10.70 -29.50 -23.40
CA LYS A 110 10.60 -30.73 -24.20
C LYS A 110 10.97 -31.97 -23.41
N SER A 111 12.14 -31.99 -22.78
CA SER A 111 12.65 -33.14 -22.03
C SER A 111 11.98 -33.33 -20.66
N GLN A 112 11.29 -32.30 -20.15
CA GLN A 112 10.65 -32.29 -18.83
C GLN A 112 11.62 -32.54 -17.66
N ILE A 113 12.93 -32.44 -17.90
CA ILE A 113 13.93 -32.50 -16.84
C ILE A 113 13.73 -31.31 -15.92
N LYS A 114 13.54 -31.61 -14.64
CA LYS A 114 13.32 -30.62 -13.59
C LYS A 114 14.64 -30.06 -13.10
N GLY A 115 14.68 -28.76 -12.87
CA GLY A 115 15.75 -28.12 -12.11
C GLY A 115 15.21 -26.93 -11.32
N LEU A 116 15.98 -26.49 -10.33
CA LEU A 116 15.63 -25.31 -9.53
C LEU A 116 16.13 -24.04 -10.22
N LEU A 117 15.22 -23.08 -10.43
CA LEU A 117 15.57 -21.73 -10.86
C LEU A 117 15.30 -20.77 -9.70
N ASP A 118 16.20 -19.81 -9.53
CA ASP A 118 16.12 -18.83 -8.47
C ASP A 118 15.60 -17.47 -8.94
N TYR A 119 14.91 -16.79 -8.03
CA TYR A 119 14.36 -15.45 -8.21
C TYR A 119 14.73 -14.60 -7.02
N ILE A 120 14.96 -13.32 -7.26
CA ILE A 120 15.16 -12.37 -6.16
C ILE A 120 13.81 -11.82 -5.77
N CYS A 121 13.40 -12.07 -4.53
CA CYS A 121 12.13 -11.61 -3.97
C CYS A 121 12.39 -10.59 -2.86
N GLU A 122 11.42 -9.70 -2.65
CA GLU A 122 11.51 -8.70 -1.61
C GLU A 122 10.15 -8.46 -0.96
N PHE A 123 10.09 -8.55 0.37
CA PHE A 123 8.94 -8.11 1.15
C PHE A 123 9.27 -6.75 1.76
N LYS A 124 8.43 -5.74 1.47
CA LYS A 124 8.52 -4.44 2.15
C LYS A 124 7.29 -4.21 3.00
N GLY A 125 7.51 -3.80 4.23
CA GLY A 125 6.47 -3.35 5.14
C GLY A 125 6.70 -1.91 5.53
N LEU A 126 5.65 -1.11 5.49
CA LEU A 126 5.63 0.25 6.03
C LEU A 126 4.48 0.36 7.04
N TYR A 127 4.78 0.87 8.22
CA TYR A 127 3.78 1.14 9.26
C TYR A 127 3.89 2.59 9.72
N ASP A 128 2.78 3.34 9.66
CA ASP A 128 2.66 4.74 10.07
C ASP A 128 1.21 5.00 10.50
N SER A 129 0.98 5.73 11.60
CA SER A 129 -0.36 6.24 11.95
C SER A 129 -1.44 5.15 12.03
N ASN A 130 -1.02 3.94 12.43
CA ASN A 130 -1.86 2.73 12.46
C ASN A 130 -2.35 2.24 11.08
N SER A 131 -1.65 2.65 10.01
CA SER A 131 -1.71 2.10 8.65
C SER A 131 -0.61 1.08 8.48
N PHE A 132 -0.93 -0.04 7.83
CA PHE A 132 0.07 -0.97 7.35
C PHE A 132 -0.02 -1.05 5.83
N CYS A 133 1.12 -0.91 5.16
CA CYS A 133 1.27 -1.12 3.72
C CYS A 133 2.29 -2.25 3.53
N PHE A 134 1.92 -3.21 2.68
CA PHE A 134 2.78 -4.32 2.30
C PHE A 134 3.02 -4.28 0.80
N ILE A 135 4.28 -4.41 0.39
CA ILE A 135 4.67 -4.48 -1.02
C ILE A 135 5.40 -5.80 -1.23
N LEU A 136 4.91 -6.57 -2.21
CA LEU A 136 5.53 -7.78 -2.72
C LEU A 136 6.37 -7.43 -3.95
N GLY A 137 7.68 -7.63 -3.88
CA GLY A 137 8.64 -7.39 -4.94
C GLY A 137 9.21 -8.69 -5.49
N VAL A 138 9.38 -8.78 -6.80
CA VAL A 138 10.09 -9.88 -7.49
C VAL A 138 10.98 -9.31 -8.60
N GLU A 139 12.16 -9.89 -8.78
CA GLU A 139 13.03 -9.71 -9.95
C GLU A 139 13.09 -11.04 -10.70
N VAL A 140 12.50 -11.05 -11.89
CA VAL A 140 12.33 -12.24 -12.73
C VAL A 140 13.24 -12.14 -13.95
N PRO A 141 14.22 -13.03 -14.10
CA PRO A 141 15.08 -13.04 -15.27
C PRO A 141 14.37 -13.70 -16.46
N VAL A 142 14.39 -13.04 -17.61
CA VAL A 142 13.82 -13.53 -18.87
C VAL A 142 14.79 -13.36 -20.03
N THR A 143 14.53 -14.03 -21.15
CA THR A 143 15.23 -13.78 -22.42
C THR A 143 14.43 -12.79 -23.25
N THR A 144 15.11 -11.83 -23.86
CA THR A 144 14.54 -10.90 -24.84
C THR A 144 15.30 -11.01 -26.15
N VAL A 145 14.56 -11.07 -27.27
CA VAL A 145 15.11 -11.02 -28.64
C VAL A 145 14.63 -9.73 -29.28
N CYS A 146 15.55 -8.97 -29.87
CA CYS A 146 15.24 -7.67 -30.44
C CYS A 146 14.45 -7.82 -31.76
N PRO A 147 13.20 -7.29 -31.85
CA PRO A 147 12.42 -7.31 -33.08
C PRO A 147 13.14 -6.59 -34.24
N CYS A 148 13.77 -5.45 -33.95
CA CYS A 148 14.49 -4.66 -34.95
C CYS A 148 15.65 -5.46 -35.56
N SER A 149 16.48 -6.10 -34.72
CA SER A 149 17.60 -6.90 -35.20
C SER A 149 17.16 -8.07 -36.08
N LYS A 150 16.05 -8.73 -35.71
CA LYS A 150 15.45 -9.80 -36.49
C LYS A 150 14.96 -9.31 -37.86
N GLU A 151 14.36 -8.12 -37.90
CA GLU A 151 13.79 -7.55 -39.13
C GLU A 151 14.85 -7.12 -40.14
N ILE A 152 15.97 -6.55 -39.67
CA ILE A 152 16.99 -5.98 -40.56
C ILE A 152 18.10 -6.97 -40.98
N SER A 153 18.20 -8.14 -40.33
CA SER A 153 19.28 -9.10 -40.58
C SER A 153 18.78 -10.26 -41.42
N ASP A 154 19.56 -10.69 -42.43
CA ASP A 154 19.22 -11.86 -43.26
C ASP A 154 19.09 -13.16 -42.46
N TYR A 155 19.82 -13.26 -41.35
CA TYR A 155 19.77 -14.39 -40.42
C TYR A 155 20.14 -13.96 -39.00
N GLY A 156 19.56 -14.67 -38.02
CA GLY A 156 19.79 -14.42 -36.61
C GLY A 156 19.13 -13.13 -36.11
N ALA A 157 19.24 -12.91 -34.80
CA ALA A 157 18.83 -11.69 -34.12
C ALA A 157 19.57 -11.64 -32.79
N HIS A 158 20.03 -10.46 -32.36
CA HIS A 158 20.65 -10.37 -31.05
C HIS A 158 19.61 -10.60 -29.96
N ASN A 159 20.07 -11.25 -28.89
CA ASN A 159 19.28 -11.53 -27.71
C ASN A 159 20.13 -11.35 -26.46
N GLN A 160 19.45 -11.20 -25.34
CA GLN A 160 20.09 -10.96 -24.06
C GLN A 160 19.18 -11.33 -22.90
N ARG A 161 19.79 -11.41 -21.71
CA ARG A 161 19.06 -11.50 -20.45
C ARG A 161 18.49 -10.14 -20.09
N ALA A 162 17.21 -10.13 -19.74
CA ALA A 162 16.55 -8.98 -19.13
C ALA A 162 16.08 -9.35 -17.72
N ILE A 163 16.11 -8.38 -16.81
CA ILE A 163 15.57 -8.49 -15.46
C ILE A 163 14.29 -7.66 -15.40
N VAL A 164 13.18 -8.34 -15.13
CA VAL A 164 11.90 -7.69 -14.91
C VAL A 164 11.67 -7.54 -13.41
N ARG A 165 11.59 -6.30 -12.92
CA ARG A 165 11.30 -5.98 -11.53
C ARG A 165 9.86 -5.53 -11.37
N VAL A 166 9.09 -6.30 -10.60
CA VAL A 166 7.70 -5.99 -10.30
C VAL A 166 7.53 -5.80 -8.81
N ASN A 167 6.97 -4.65 -8.42
CA ASN A 167 6.52 -4.38 -7.05
C ASN A 167 5.01 -4.20 -7.07
N ILE A 168 4.28 -4.99 -6.29
CA ILE A 168 2.83 -4.89 -6.16
C ILE A 168 2.40 -4.61 -4.73
N GLU A 169 1.35 -3.82 -4.59
CA GLU A 169 0.57 -3.67 -3.36
C GLU A 169 -0.82 -4.21 -3.65
N TYR A 170 -1.27 -5.18 -2.86
CA TYR A 170 -2.62 -5.75 -2.95
C TYR A 170 -3.53 -5.23 -1.83
N LEU A 171 -4.84 -5.41 -2.00
CA LEU A 171 -5.86 -5.01 -1.04
C LEU A 171 -5.68 -5.78 0.29
N PRO A 172 -6.03 -5.17 1.44
CA PRO A 172 -6.15 -5.90 2.70
C PRO A 172 -7.02 -7.15 2.55
N ASP A 173 -6.59 -8.23 3.22
CA ASP A 173 -7.20 -9.57 3.21
C ASP A 173 -7.10 -10.34 1.88
N GLU A 174 -6.54 -9.73 0.84
CA GLU A 174 -6.16 -10.45 -0.37
C GLU A 174 -4.73 -10.99 -0.26
N PHE A 175 -4.44 -11.97 -1.11
CA PHE A 175 -3.13 -12.58 -1.20
C PHE A 175 -2.84 -13.02 -2.63
N ILE A 176 -1.57 -12.87 -3.02
CA ILE A 176 -1.01 -13.27 -4.31
C ILE A 176 0.23 -14.12 -4.02
N TRP A 177 0.28 -15.31 -4.62
CA TRP A 177 1.42 -16.20 -4.55
C TRP A 177 2.60 -15.62 -5.31
N LEU A 178 3.81 -15.78 -4.76
CA LEU A 178 5.05 -15.43 -5.44
C LEU A 178 5.14 -16.15 -6.79
N GLU A 179 4.81 -17.44 -6.79
CA GLU A 179 4.86 -18.33 -7.95
C GLU A 179 3.91 -17.90 -9.07
N ASP A 180 2.72 -17.41 -8.72
CA ASP A 180 1.75 -16.93 -9.71
C ASP A 180 2.24 -15.64 -10.35
N LEU A 181 2.73 -14.69 -9.53
CA LEU A 181 3.30 -13.45 -10.04
C LEU A 181 4.53 -13.71 -10.92
N ILE A 182 5.43 -14.59 -10.48
CA ILE A 182 6.62 -14.97 -11.25
C ILE A 182 6.21 -15.62 -12.57
N SER A 183 5.31 -16.61 -12.55
CA SER A 183 4.85 -17.30 -13.76
C SER A 183 4.20 -16.35 -14.76
N ASP A 184 3.40 -15.39 -14.29
CA ASP A 184 2.78 -14.38 -15.16
C ASP A 184 3.82 -13.47 -15.80
N ILE A 185 4.87 -13.09 -15.07
CA ILE A 185 5.97 -12.27 -15.60
C ILE A 185 6.82 -13.05 -16.60
N GLU A 186 7.18 -14.30 -16.29
CA GLU A 186 8.05 -15.13 -17.15
C GLU A 186 7.49 -15.26 -18.58
N LYS A 187 6.18 -15.45 -18.71
CA LYS A 187 5.47 -15.56 -19.99
C LYS A 187 5.53 -14.29 -20.85
N THR A 188 5.94 -13.16 -20.27
CA THR A 188 6.00 -11.89 -21.01
C THR A 188 7.33 -11.66 -21.72
N GLY A 189 8.40 -12.40 -21.38
CA GLY A 189 9.65 -12.37 -22.14
C GLY A 189 9.48 -12.98 -23.54
N SER A 190 10.53 -12.89 -24.37
CA SER A 190 10.58 -13.66 -25.63
C SER A 190 10.65 -15.17 -25.35
N SER A 191 11.37 -15.54 -24.29
CA SER A 191 11.31 -16.88 -23.70
C SER A 191 11.62 -16.81 -22.21
N GLU A 192 11.06 -17.76 -21.47
CA GLU A 192 11.41 -18.01 -20.08
C GLU A 192 12.84 -18.57 -19.97
N LEU A 193 13.40 -18.51 -18.75
CA LEU A 193 14.64 -19.23 -18.42
C LEU A 193 14.34 -20.60 -17.83
N PHE A 194 15.25 -21.54 -18.11
CA PHE A 194 15.23 -22.89 -17.58
C PHE A 194 16.63 -23.23 -17.06
N PRO A 195 16.74 -23.89 -15.90
CA PRO A 195 18.03 -24.19 -15.27
C PRO A 195 18.79 -25.30 -16.00
N ILE A 196 18.08 -26.24 -16.64
CA ILE A 196 18.66 -27.38 -17.34
C ILE A 196 17.94 -27.53 -18.69
N LEU A 197 18.71 -27.52 -19.79
CA LEU A 197 18.21 -27.73 -21.14
C LEU A 197 19.00 -28.87 -21.80
N LYS A 198 18.31 -29.78 -22.48
CA LYS A 198 18.91 -30.72 -23.44
C LYS A 198 18.81 -30.13 -24.85
N ARG A 199 19.48 -30.76 -25.84
CA ARG A 199 19.52 -30.25 -27.22
C ARG A 199 18.14 -29.91 -27.81
N ASN A 200 17.14 -30.77 -27.60
CA ASN A 200 15.78 -30.52 -28.09
C ASN A 200 15.09 -29.37 -27.34
N ASP A 201 15.41 -29.16 -26.07
CA ASP A 201 14.91 -28.01 -25.30
C ASP A 201 15.56 -26.72 -25.78
N GLU A 202 16.89 -26.73 -25.97
CA GLU A 202 17.66 -25.60 -26.48
C GLU A 202 17.15 -25.14 -27.84
N LYS A 203 16.97 -26.09 -28.77
CA LYS A 203 16.32 -25.82 -30.06
C LYS A 203 14.99 -25.09 -29.87
N TYR A 204 14.12 -25.64 -29.02
CA TYR A 204 12.80 -25.05 -28.78
C TYR A 204 12.86 -23.64 -28.19
N VAL A 205 13.66 -23.40 -27.15
CA VAL A 205 13.71 -22.06 -26.52
C VAL A 205 14.31 -21.02 -27.46
N THR A 206 15.28 -21.39 -28.29
CA THR A 206 15.86 -20.51 -29.29
C THR A 206 14.85 -20.16 -30.38
N GLU A 207 14.16 -21.14 -30.94
CA GLU A 207 13.12 -20.93 -31.96
C GLU A 207 11.95 -20.11 -31.39
N ASN A 208 11.45 -20.47 -30.20
CA ASN A 208 10.36 -19.76 -29.53
C ASN A 208 10.71 -18.30 -29.24
N ALA A 209 11.92 -18.03 -28.75
CA ALA A 209 12.36 -16.65 -28.49
C ALA A 209 12.49 -15.86 -29.80
N TYR A 210 13.04 -16.47 -30.84
CA TYR A 210 13.18 -15.85 -32.16
C TYR A 210 11.81 -15.54 -32.79
N GLU A 211 10.82 -16.41 -32.62
CA GLU A 211 9.44 -16.22 -33.11
C GLU A 211 8.66 -15.17 -32.32
N ASN A 212 9.00 -14.95 -31.05
CA ASN A 212 8.34 -13.99 -30.16
C ASN A 212 9.27 -12.85 -29.71
N PRO A 213 9.86 -12.07 -30.64
CA PRO A 213 10.78 -10.99 -30.26
C PRO A 213 10.01 -9.86 -29.57
N LYS A 214 10.63 -9.23 -28.57
CA LYS A 214 10.01 -8.15 -27.78
C LYS A 214 11.02 -7.08 -27.39
N PHE A 215 10.63 -5.82 -27.49
CA PHE A 215 11.36 -4.73 -26.86
C PHE A 215 11.11 -4.71 -25.34
N VAL A 216 11.93 -3.95 -24.59
CA VAL A 216 11.71 -3.75 -23.15
C VAL A 216 10.37 -3.09 -22.86
N GLU A 217 9.88 -2.23 -23.76
CA GLU A 217 8.57 -1.58 -23.68
C GLU A 217 7.42 -2.58 -23.85
N ASP A 218 7.57 -3.57 -24.73
CA ASP A 218 6.53 -4.58 -24.98
C ASP A 218 6.37 -5.48 -23.76
N VAL A 219 7.49 -5.93 -23.19
CA VAL A 219 7.50 -6.70 -21.93
C VAL A 219 6.79 -5.91 -20.82
N VAL A 220 7.10 -4.63 -20.64
CA VAL A 220 6.43 -3.79 -19.64
C VAL A 220 4.93 -3.67 -19.92
N ARG A 221 4.53 -3.43 -21.17
CA ARG A 221 3.10 -3.29 -21.54
C ARG A 221 2.32 -4.57 -21.26
N ASP A 222 2.86 -5.73 -21.61
CA ASP A 222 2.22 -7.03 -21.41
C ASP A 222 1.98 -7.29 -19.93
N ILE A 223 2.97 -7.04 -19.08
CA ILE A 223 2.83 -7.19 -17.62
C ILE A 223 1.78 -6.22 -17.08
N VAL A 224 1.77 -4.96 -17.55
CA VAL A 224 0.78 -3.97 -17.12
C VAL A 224 -0.64 -4.41 -17.49
N ILE A 225 -0.84 -5.02 -18.66
CA ILE A 225 -2.14 -5.58 -19.07
C ILE A 225 -2.58 -6.68 -18.10
N ILE A 226 -1.69 -7.62 -17.76
CA ILE A 226 -1.96 -8.71 -16.80
C ILE A 226 -2.32 -8.13 -15.42
N LEU A 227 -1.48 -7.25 -14.87
CA LEU A 227 -1.68 -6.68 -13.53
C LEU A 227 -2.95 -5.81 -13.44
N ARG A 228 -3.36 -5.15 -14.52
CA ARG A 228 -4.63 -4.40 -14.55
C ARG A 228 -5.85 -5.29 -14.42
N GLN A 229 -5.78 -6.53 -14.90
CA GLN A 229 -6.89 -7.49 -14.79
C GLN A 229 -7.03 -8.06 -13.37
N ASP A 230 -5.96 -8.06 -12.58
CA ASP A 230 -6.01 -8.58 -11.21
C ASP A 230 -6.79 -7.64 -10.28
N LYS A 231 -7.95 -8.13 -9.84
CA LYS A 231 -8.86 -7.42 -8.93
C LYS A 231 -8.32 -7.28 -7.50
N LYS A 232 -7.23 -7.94 -7.15
CA LYS A 232 -6.57 -7.84 -5.84
C LYS A 232 -5.64 -6.65 -5.71
N LEU A 233 -5.14 -6.09 -6.81
CA LEU A 233 -4.09 -5.05 -6.78
C LEU A 233 -4.62 -3.63 -6.51
N CYS A 234 -3.89 -2.89 -5.67
CA CYS A 234 -4.08 -1.46 -5.38
C CYS A 234 -3.13 -0.59 -6.19
N ARG A 235 -1.87 -1.01 -6.31
CA ARG A 235 -0.79 -0.26 -6.95
C ARG A 235 0.28 -1.23 -7.43
N PHE A 236 0.95 -0.88 -8.50
CA PHE A 236 2.13 -1.62 -8.94
C PHE A 236 3.18 -0.72 -9.61
N LYS A 237 4.43 -1.19 -9.62
CA LYS A 237 5.54 -0.68 -10.42
C LYS A 237 6.12 -1.86 -11.19
N VAL A 238 6.27 -1.72 -12.50
CA VAL A 238 6.92 -2.67 -13.39
C VAL A 238 8.12 -1.98 -14.03
N GLU A 239 9.25 -2.66 -14.08
CA GLU A 239 10.47 -2.19 -14.74
C GLU A 239 11.09 -3.38 -15.46
N CYS A 240 11.50 -3.19 -16.71
CA CYS A 240 12.27 -4.17 -17.48
C CYS A 240 13.62 -3.54 -17.82
N GLU A 241 14.70 -4.25 -17.55
CA GLU A 241 16.07 -3.82 -17.83
C GLU A 241 16.80 -4.94 -18.58
N ALA A 242 17.17 -4.70 -19.84
CA ALA A 242 17.90 -5.63 -20.69
C ALA A 242 19.38 -5.28 -20.72
N SER A 243 20.24 -6.26 -20.43
CA SER A 243 21.69 -6.12 -20.57
C SER A 243 22.09 -6.33 -22.02
N GLU A 244 22.12 -5.24 -22.80
CA GLU A 244 22.32 -5.31 -24.26
C GLU A 244 23.58 -6.11 -24.62
N SER A 245 23.42 -7.08 -25.53
CA SER A 245 24.54 -7.94 -25.95
C SER A 245 25.52 -7.25 -26.90
N ILE A 246 25.08 -6.18 -27.56
CA ILE A 246 25.87 -5.43 -28.56
C ILE A 246 26.31 -4.04 -28.08
N HIS A 247 25.93 -3.65 -26.85
CA HIS A 247 26.26 -2.36 -26.26
C HIS A 247 26.73 -2.53 -24.81
N ASN A 248 27.54 -1.60 -24.32
CA ASN A 248 28.01 -1.61 -22.92
C ASN A 248 27.13 -0.73 -22.01
N HIS A 249 25.82 -0.80 -22.19
CA HIS A 249 24.81 -0.16 -21.36
C HIS A 249 23.51 -0.96 -21.41
N ASN A 250 22.61 -0.73 -20.46
CA ASN A 250 21.34 -1.44 -20.41
C ASN A 250 20.22 -0.60 -21.05
N ALA A 251 19.34 -1.24 -21.81
CA ALA A 251 18.06 -0.66 -22.21
C ALA A 251 17.03 -0.87 -21.09
N PHE A 252 16.22 0.13 -20.77
CA PHE A 252 15.22 -0.01 -19.71
C PHE A 252 13.90 0.72 -20.01
N ALA A 253 12.81 0.17 -19.48
CA ALA A 253 11.49 0.78 -19.48
C ALA A 253 10.82 0.61 -18.11
N CYS A 254 9.99 1.56 -17.68
CA CYS A 254 9.32 1.53 -16.39
C CYS A 254 7.89 2.08 -16.47
N HIS A 255 6.95 1.42 -15.80
CA HIS A 255 5.58 1.89 -15.60
C HIS A 255 5.19 1.83 -14.12
N ARG A 256 4.42 2.81 -13.66
CA ARG A 256 3.84 2.82 -12.30
C ARG A 256 2.41 3.29 -12.36
N GLU A 257 1.53 2.59 -11.67
CA GLU A 257 0.12 2.92 -11.64
C GLU A 257 -0.51 2.62 -10.28
N GLU A 258 -1.45 3.48 -9.89
CA GLU A 258 -2.41 3.22 -8.83
C GLU A 258 -3.75 2.81 -9.45
N VAL A 259 -4.29 1.66 -9.04
CA VAL A 259 -5.54 1.09 -9.56
C VAL A 259 -6.72 1.83 -8.92
N LYS A 260 -7.08 2.98 -9.51
CA LYS A 260 -8.07 3.95 -8.96
C LYS A 260 -9.47 3.39 -8.72
N GLU A 261 -9.87 2.28 -9.35
CA GLU A 261 -11.24 1.77 -9.26
C GLU A 261 -11.63 1.17 -7.89
N LYS A 262 -10.67 0.77 -7.04
CA LYS A 262 -10.97 -0.10 -5.88
C LYS A 262 -11.17 0.61 -4.54
N ILE A 263 -11.10 1.93 -4.52
CA ILE A 263 -11.69 2.81 -3.47
C ILE A 263 -13.24 2.68 -3.46
N ARG A 264 -13.83 1.97 -4.43
CA ARG A 264 -15.27 1.67 -4.50
C ARG A 264 -15.80 0.74 -3.39
N LYS A 265 -14.98 -0.11 -2.74
CA LYS A 265 -15.44 -1.01 -1.64
C LYS A 265 -15.85 -0.30 -0.34
N VAL A 266 -15.71 1.03 -0.24
CA VAL A 266 -16.21 1.77 0.93
C VAL A 266 -17.74 1.89 0.86
N VAL A 267 -18.44 1.20 1.77
CA VAL A 267 -19.90 1.22 1.92
C VAL A 267 -20.27 2.21 3.02
N VAL A 268 -21.28 3.06 2.77
CA VAL A 268 -21.80 3.96 3.80
C VAL A 268 -23.13 3.43 4.32
N LYS A 269 -23.22 3.19 5.63
CA LYS A 269 -24.44 2.73 6.30
C LYS A 269 -24.69 3.52 7.60
N TYR A 270 -25.87 3.37 8.18
CA TYR A 270 -26.12 3.86 9.53
C TYR A 270 -25.21 3.13 10.52
N ALA A 271 -24.66 3.87 11.47
CA ALA A 271 -23.94 3.29 12.58
C ALA A 271 -24.87 2.45 13.45
N THR A 272 -24.28 1.49 14.14
CA THR A 272 -24.88 0.64 15.17
C THR A 272 -23.97 0.66 16.39
N SER A 273 -24.43 0.14 17.52
CA SER A 273 -23.65 0.04 18.76
C SER A 273 -22.28 -0.64 18.55
N GLU A 274 -22.18 -1.63 17.66
CA GLU A 274 -20.93 -2.33 17.31
C GLU A 274 -19.84 -1.41 16.74
N HIS A 275 -20.23 -0.30 16.11
CA HIS A 275 -19.30 0.65 15.49
C HIS A 275 -18.74 1.68 16.49
N LEU A 276 -19.31 1.78 17.69
CA LEU A 276 -19.05 2.86 18.65
C LEU A 276 -17.57 2.99 19.01
N ASP A 277 -16.91 1.87 19.29
CA ASP A 277 -15.50 1.86 19.68
C ASP A 277 -14.60 2.36 18.55
N GLN A 278 -14.86 1.92 17.32
CA GLN A 278 -14.07 2.35 16.16
C GLN A 278 -14.29 3.84 15.83
N ILE A 279 -15.53 4.33 15.96
CA ILE A 279 -15.83 5.77 15.85
C ILE A 279 -15.05 6.57 16.89
N LYS A 280 -15.06 6.12 18.15
CA LYS A 280 -14.35 6.78 19.25
C LYS A 280 -12.85 6.81 19.01
N VAL A 281 -12.26 5.71 18.54
CA VAL A 281 -10.83 5.66 18.18
C VAL A 281 -10.49 6.69 17.10
N ILE A 282 -11.32 6.81 16.04
CA ILE A 282 -11.09 7.83 14.99
C ILE A 282 -11.24 9.24 15.55
N ALA A 283 -12.26 9.49 16.36
CA ALA A 283 -12.51 10.80 16.96
C ALA A 283 -11.36 11.24 17.88
N ASP A 284 -10.91 10.36 18.78
CA ASP A 284 -9.86 10.66 19.75
C ASP A 284 -8.50 10.89 19.06
N LYS A 285 -8.19 10.14 18.00
CA LYS A 285 -7.01 10.38 17.14
C LYS A 285 -7.05 11.71 16.37
N ASN A 286 -8.19 12.40 16.34
CA ASN A 286 -8.40 13.67 15.65
C ASN A 286 -8.94 14.76 16.57
N ARG A 287 -8.64 14.66 17.88
CA ARG A 287 -9.11 15.60 18.92
C ARG A 287 -8.72 17.05 18.63
N ASP A 288 -7.59 17.30 17.99
CA ASP A 288 -7.17 18.68 17.66
C ASP A 288 -8.13 19.37 16.69
N SER A 289 -8.77 18.60 15.82
CA SER A 289 -9.73 19.11 14.84
C SER A 289 -11.15 19.13 15.42
N LEU A 290 -11.61 17.98 15.93
CA LEU A 290 -13.01 17.76 16.35
C LEU A 290 -13.29 18.26 17.78
N GLY A 291 -12.27 18.36 18.63
CA GLY A 291 -12.42 18.50 20.06
C GLY A 291 -12.77 17.17 20.74
N PHE A 292 -13.28 17.26 21.97
CA PHE A 292 -13.63 16.08 22.75
C PHE A 292 -15.06 15.62 22.44
N ILE A 293 -15.19 14.50 21.72
CA ILE A 293 -16.48 13.86 21.45
C ILE A 293 -16.81 12.90 22.59
N ILE A 294 -17.89 13.22 23.32
CA ILE A 294 -18.37 12.44 24.48
C ILE A 294 -19.01 11.14 24.00
N ARG A 295 -18.62 10.01 24.57
CA ARG A 295 -19.12 8.67 24.20
C ARG A 295 -20.65 8.56 24.28
N SER A 296 -21.26 9.06 25.35
CA SER A 296 -22.72 9.04 25.52
C SER A 296 -23.48 9.86 24.46
N ALA A 297 -22.88 10.94 23.96
CA ALA A 297 -23.46 11.72 22.87
C ALA A 297 -23.47 10.91 21.55
N VAL A 298 -22.40 10.15 21.27
CA VAL A 298 -22.34 9.27 20.09
C VAL A 298 -23.35 8.15 20.21
N VAL A 299 -23.50 7.53 21.39
CA VAL A 299 -24.53 6.50 21.64
C VAL A 299 -25.92 7.05 21.32
N LYS A 300 -26.28 8.20 21.90
CA LYS A 300 -27.57 8.84 21.66
C LYS A 300 -27.80 9.17 20.18
N ALA A 301 -26.76 9.63 19.47
CA ALA A 301 -26.86 9.90 18.04
C ALA A 301 -27.02 8.60 17.22
N ILE A 302 -26.38 7.49 17.62
CA ILE A 302 -26.59 6.19 16.97
C ILE A 302 -28.05 5.74 17.16
N ASP A 303 -28.58 5.85 18.37
CA ASP A 303 -29.98 5.48 18.68
C ASP A 303 -30.99 6.30 17.88
N ASN A 304 -30.69 7.58 17.65
CA ASN A 304 -31.50 8.48 16.82
C ASN A 304 -31.33 8.28 15.31
N LYS A 305 -30.48 7.34 14.85
CA LYS A 305 -30.09 7.18 13.44
C LYS A 305 -29.47 8.46 12.84
N GLU A 306 -28.63 9.12 13.62
CA GLU A 306 -27.99 10.41 13.31
C GLU A 306 -26.49 10.27 13.01
N VAL A 307 -26.03 9.03 12.79
CA VAL A 307 -24.64 8.73 12.51
C VAL A 307 -24.52 7.81 11.29
N PHE A 308 -23.72 8.23 10.32
CA PHE A 308 -23.24 7.37 9.24
C PHE A 308 -21.82 6.91 9.50
N VAL A 309 -21.53 5.66 9.14
CA VAL A 309 -20.17 5.11 9.08
C VAL A 309 -19.84 4.73 7.64
N ALA A 310 -18.62 5.03 7.24
CA ALA A 310 -17.98 4.50 6.06
C ALA A 310 -17.19 3.26 6.46
N LEU A 311 -17.56 2.11 5.90
CA LEU A 311 -16.93 0.83 6.17
C LEU A 311 -16.05 0.39 5.02
N TYR A 312 -14.88 -0.15 5.35
CA TYR A 312 -14.00 -0.86 4.45
C TYR A 312 -13.61 -2.17 5.11
N ASN A 313 -13.95 -3.31 4.50
CA ASN A 313 -13.81 -4.66 5.10
C ASN A 313 -14.34 -4.69 6.56
N ASP A 314 -15.60 -4.25 6.74
CA ASP A 314 -16.31 -4.15 8.03
C ASP A 314 -15.69 -3.25 9.12
N ASN A 315 -14.54 -2.62 8.83
CA ASN A 315 -13.92 -1.64 9.70
C ASN A 315 -14.40 -0.22 9.37
N VAL A 316 -14.69 0.57 10.40
CA VAL A 316 -15.01 1.99 10.26
C VAL A 316 -13.75 2.72 9.83
N VAL A 317 -13.79 3.32 8.65
CA VAL A 317 -12.71 4.15 8.10
C VAL A 317 -13.05 5.63 8.07
N GLY A 318 -14.31 5.96 8.37
CA GLY A 318 -14.76 7.32 8.61
C GLY A 318 -16.18 7.33 9.16
N PHE A 319 -16.57 8.46 9.73
CA PHE A 319 -17.92 8.65 10.24
C PHE A 319 -18.40 10.07 9.99
N LEU A 320 -19.71 10.24 10.06
CA LEU A 320 -20.40 11.51 9.94
C LEU A 320 -21.54 11.55 10.95
N ILE A 321 -21.59 12.58 11.80
CA ILE A 321 -22.67 12.85 12.76
C ILE A 321 -23.47 14.05 12.26
N PHE A 322 -24.79 13.89 12.17
CA PHE A 322 -25.70 14.92 11.67
C PHE A 322 -26.97 14.97 12.51
N HIS A 323 -27.80 15.97 12.29
CA HIS A 323 -29.13 16.06 12.88
C HIS A 323 -30.11 16.66 11.87
N LEU A 324 -31.25 16.01 11.69
CA LEU A 324 -32.35 16.53 10.89
C LEU A 324 -33.25 17.35 11.81
N ARG A 325 -33.14 18.68 11.74
CA ARG A 325 -33.93 19.56 12.61
C ARG A 325 -35.41 19.47 12.26
N LYS A 326 -36.29 19.98 13.14
CA LYS A 326 -37.74 20.03 12.85
C LYS A 326 -38.08 21.02 11.72
N ASP A 327 -37.28 22.06 11.56
CA ASP A 327 -37.37 23.01 10.46
C ASP A 327 -36.80 22.43 9.15
N GLN A 328 -36.60 23.28 8.14
CA GLN A 328 -36.12 22.89 6.82
C GLN A 328 -34.60 22.66 6.74
N GLN A 329 -33.90 22.65 7.88
CA GLN A 329 -32.45 22.51 7.95
C GLN A 329 -32.01 21.09 8.34
N ALA A 330 -30.96 20.60 7.68
CA ALA A 330 -30.10 19.54 8.21
C ALA A 330 -28.80 20.15 8.75
N THR A 331 -28.34 19.69 9.91
CA THR A 331 -27.06 20.13 10.49
C THR A 331 -26.03 19.01 10.37
N LEU A 332 -24.87 19.29 9.79
CA LEU A 332 -23.71 18.40 9.85
C LEU A 332 -22.82 18.86 11.01
N TYR A 333 -22.72 18.04 12.06
CA TYR A 333 -21.92 18.34 13.25
C TYR A 333 -20.46 17.96 13.05
N ASP A 334 -20.22 16.69 12.73
CA ASP A 334 -18.88 16.14 12.62
C ASP A 334 -18.77 15.28 11.38
N ILE A 335 -17.65 15.41 10.67
CA ILE A 335 -17.23 14.46 9.65
C ILE A 335 -15.74 14.19 9.85
N CYS A 336 -15.37 12.92 9.96
CA CYS A 336 -13.99 12.54 10.15
C CYS A 336 -13.65 11.28 9.38
N ILE A 337 -12.52 11.34 8.67
CA ILE A 337 -11.96 10.21 7.95
C ILE A 337 -10.63 9.86 8.60
N SER A 338 -10.42 8.55 8.81
CA SER A 338 -9.13 8.00 9.21
C SER A 338 -8.03 8.51 8.26
N LYS A 339 -6.86 8.89 8.80
CA LYS A 339 -5.77 9.53 8.03
C LYS A 339 -5.45 8.75 6.73
N ASN A 340 -5.46 7.42 6.81
CA ASN A 340 -5.09 6.51 5.72
C ASN A 340 -6.12 6.45 4.58
N PHE A 341 -7.34 6.95 4.83
CA PHE A 341 -8.44 7.01 3.88
C PHE A 341 -8.76 8.45 3.41
N ARG A 342 -8.00 9.44 3.88
CA ARG A 342 -8.08 10.83 3.38
C ARG A 342 -7.57 10.90 1.95
N GLY A 343 -8.12 11.83 1.16
CA GLY A 343 -7.85 11.92 -0.28
C GLY A 343 -8.49 10.81 -1.12
N ARG A 344 -8.99 9.73 -0.50
CA ARG A 344 -9.61 8.58 -1.17
C ARG A 344 -11.13 8.71 -1.30
N SER A 345 -11.67 9.92 -1.48
CA SER A 345 -13.10 10.20 -1.69
C SER A 345 -14.11 9.68 -0.62
N VAL A 346 -13.65 9.13 0.52
CA VAL A 346 -14.53 8.61 1.58
C VAL A 346 -15.40 9.71 2.18
N GLY A 347 -14.82 10.88 2.45
CA GLY A 347 -15.57 12.05 2.92
C GLY A 347 -16.67 12.47 1.95
N LYS A 348 -16.37 12.44 0.63
CA LYS A 348 -17.36 12.74 -0.40
C LYS A 348 -18.51 11.73 -0.40
N LYS A 349 -18.24 10.44 -0.18
CA LYS A 349 -19.29 9.40 -0.07
C LYS A 349 -20.21 9.64 1.14
N LEU A 350 -19.64 9.95 2.31
CA LEU A 350 -20.42 10.27 3.52
C LEU A 350 -21.30 11.51 3.31
N ALA A 351 -20.73 12.60 2.78
CA ALA A 351 -21.48 13.83 2.51
C ALA A 351 -22.59 13.63 1.48
N LYS A 352 -22.34 12.87 0.40
CA LYS A 352 -23.38 12.49 -0.57
C LYS A 352 -24.51 11.70 0.07
N ARG A 353 -24.21 10.77 0.98
CA ARG A 353 -25.24 10.02 1.72
C ARG A 353 -26.11 10.96 2.57
N LEU A 354 -25.50 11.94 3.24
CA LEU A 354 -26.22 12.96 4.00
C LEU A 354 -27.15 13.80 3.10
N ILE A 355 -26.69 14.23 1.92
CA ILE A 355 -27.52 14.98 0.97
C ILE A 355 -28.76 14.17 0.59
N VAL A 356 -28.59 12.89 0.25
CA VAL A 356 -29.72 11.99 -0.07
C VAL A 356 -30.67 11.86 1.11
N GLU A 357 -30.15 11.71 2.32
CA GLU A 357 -30.97 11.56 3.53
C GLU A 357 -31.74 12.84 3.89
N ALA A 358 -31.12 14.00 3.72
CA ALA A 358 -31.73 15.30 3.95
C ALA A 358 -32.86 15.58 2.93
N LYS A 359 -32.65 15.26 1.65
CA LYS A 359 -33.70 15.35 0.62
C LYS A 359 -34.89 14.45 0.93
N LYS A 360 -34.64 13.21 1.35
CA LYS A 360 -35.68 12.27 1.77
C LYS A 360 -36.56 12.81 2.90
N HIS A 361 -36.02 13.70 3.74
CA HIS A 361 -36.73 14.34 4.85
C HIS A 361 -37.14 15.80 4.56
N ASN A 362 -37.26 16.18 3.28
CA ASN A 362 -37.73 17.49 2.84
C ASN A 362 -36.93 18.66 3.43
N LYS A 363 -35.62 18.49 3.61
CA LYS A 363 -34.73 19.59 4.00
C LYS A 363 -34.35 20.40 2.77
N LEU A 364 -34.29 21.72 2.90
CA LEU A 364 -33.89 22.63 1.81
C LEU A 364 -32.39 22.89 1.78
N TYR A 365 -31.71 22.76 2.91
CA TYR A 365 -30.27 22.99 2.99
C TYR A 365 -29.61 22.19 4.12
N ILE A 366 -28.32 21.93 3.94
CA ILE A 366 -27.41 21.43 4.97
C ILE A 366 -26.54 22.59 5.44
N GLN A 367 -26.39 22.76 6.74
CA GLN A 367 -25.50 23.75 7.33
C GLN A 367 -24.50 23.09 8.28
N LEU A 368 -23.28 23.62 8.31
CA LEU A 368 -22.24 23.21 9.25
C LEU A 368 -21.40 24.41 9.71
N LYS A 369 -20.69 24.23 10.82
CA LYS A 369 -19.71 25.18 11.32
C LYS A 369 -18.34 24.51 11.32
N CYS A 370 -17.35 25.15 10.70
CA CYS A 370 -15.98 24.65 10.65
C CYS A 370 -15.00 25.72 11.12
N PRO A 371 -14.09 25.42 12.05
CA PRO A 371 -13.02 26.35 12.43
C PRO A 371 -12.23 26.85 11.23
N GLU A 372 -11.97 28.15 11.16
CA GLU A 372 -11.39 28.78 9.96
C GLU A 372 -9.98 28.29 9.62
N ASN A 373 -9.25 27.80 10.61
CA ASN A 373 -7.86 27.33 10.48
C ASN A 373 -7.73 25.85 10.10
N LEU A 374 -8.84 25.12 9.94
CA LEU A 374 -8.77 23.70 9.58
C LEU A 374 -8.74 23.49 8.06
N PRO A 375 -7.95 22.52 7.56
CA PRO A 375 -7.89 22.19 6.13
C PRO A 375 -9.21 21.63 5.58
N SER A 376 -10.15 21.24 6.45
CA SER A 376 -11.49 20.80 6.06
C SER A 376 -12.32 21.88 5.37
N ASN A 377 -11.99 23.17 5.50
CA ASN A 377 -12.66 24.24 4.75
C ASN A 377 -12.57 24.04 3.23
N GLU A 378 -11.40 23.64 2.71
CA GLU A 378 -11.23 23.34 1.28
C GLU A 378 -12.05 22.12 0.84
N PHE A 379 -12.25 21.15 1.72
CA PHE A 379 -13.10 20.00 1.46
C PHE A 379 -14.58 20.39 1.28
N TYR A 380 -15.10 21.31 2.10
CA TYR A 380 -16.49 21.77 1.97
C TYR A 380 -16.70 22.64 0.74
N LYS A 381 -15.75 23.51 0.43
CA LYS A 381 -15.73 24.29 -0.82
C LYS A 381 -15.76 23.36 -2.04
N ALA A 382 -14.96 22.30 -2.04
CA ALA A 382 -14.94 21.29 -3.12
C ALA A 382 -16.21 20.43 -3.20
N LEU A 383 -17.10 20.49 -2.20
CA LEU A 383 -18.43 19.88 -2.18
C LEU A 383 -19.54 20.88 -2.53
N ASN A 384 -19.20 22.07 -3.01
CA ASN A 384 -20.11 23.17 -3.33
C ASN A 384 -20.89 23.72 -2.13
N PHE A 385 -20.37 23.59 -0.92
CA PHE A 385 -20.87 24.41 0.18
C PHE A 385 -20.43 25.86 -0.03
N GLU A 386 -21.34 26.79 0.20
CA GLU A 386 -21.10 28.23 0.16
C GLU A 386 -20.78 28.74 1.56
N LEU A 387 -19.79 29.62 1.67
CA LEU A 387 -19.48 30.31 2.92
C LEU A 387 -20.49 31.44 3.11
N VAL A 388 -21.42 31.27 4.05
CA VAL A 388 -22.53 32.21 4.30
C VAL A 388 -22.28 33.15 5.47
N GLY A 389 -21.24 32.92 6.27
CA GLY A 389 -20.89 33.80 7.38
C GLY A 389 -19.73 33.30 8.22
N LYS A 390 -19.37 34.11 9.21
CA LYS A 390 -18.40 33.78 10.26
C LYS A 390 -19.00 34.07 11.62
N GLU A 391 -18.66 33.26 12.61
CA GLU A 391 -19.10 33.39 13.99
C GLU A 391 -17.93 33.26 14.95
N THR A 392 -17.85 34.14 15.94
CA THR A 392 -16.83 34.09 16.98
C THR A 392 -17.15 32.97 17.97
N GLY A 393 -16.50 31.81 17.80
CA GLY A 393 -16.66 30.69 18.72
C GLY A 393 -15.89 30.88 20.03
N LYS A 394 -16.20 30.07 21.05
CA LYS A 394 -15.57 30.16 22.40
C LYS A 394 -14.04 30.12 22.42
N LYS A 395 -13.41 29.46 21.45
CA LYS A 395 -11.94 29.29 21.36
C LYS A 395 -11.35 29.68 20.00
N ARG A 396 -12.17 29.74 18.95
CA ARG A 396 -11.76 29.91 17.56
C ARG A 396 -12.92 30.44 16.73
N ASN A 397 -12.62 31.25 15.72
CA ASN A 397 -13.60 31.69 14.75
C ASN A 397 -14.06 30.50 13.90
N LEU A 398 -15.36 30.49 13.58
CA LEU A 398 -16.01 29.43 12.84
C LEU A 398 -16.54 29.99 11.53
N ASN A 399 -16.18 29.35 10.43
CA ASN A 399 -16.82 29.53 9.13
C ASN A 399 -18.17 28.78 9.13
N ILE A 400 -19.23 29.46 8.72
CA ILE A 400 -20.56 28.87 8.53
C ILE A 400 -20.71 28.53 7.06
N TRP A 401 -20.86 27.23 6.78
CA TRP A 401 -21.00 26.70 5.43
C TRP A 401 -22.42 26.21 5.22
N LYS A 402 -23.01 26.52 4.07
CA LYS A 402 -24.37 26.12 3.67
C LYS A 402 -24.35 25.46 2.29
N LEU A 403 -25.05 24.35 2.15
CA LEU A 403 -25.31 23.69 0.87
C LEU A 403 -26.82 23.62 0.68
N SER A 404 -27.35 24.32 -0.32
CA SER A 404 -28.73 24.15 -0.77
C SER A 404 -28.86 22.81 -1.50
N ILE A 405 -29.92 22.04 -1.22
CA ILE A 405 -30.08 20.66 -1.71
C ILE A 405 -31.35 20.45 -2.53
#